data_AF-A0A9E4P8X2-F1
#
_entry.id   AF-A0A9E4P8X2-F1
#
_cell.length_a   1.000
_cell.length_b   1.000
_cell.length_c   1.000
_cell.angle_alpha   90.00
_cell.angle_beta   90.00
_cell.angle_gamma   90.00
#
_symmetry.space_group_name_H-M   'P 1'
#
loop_
_entity.id
_entity.type
_entity.pdbx_description
1 polymer ?
#
loop_
_entity_poly.entity_id
_entity_poly.type
_entity_poly.pdbx_seq_one_letter_code
_entity_poly.pdbx_strand_id
1 'polypeptide(L)'
;GPRGGPVFLAQMGELFGSNWTMEVPPTTAQFYGALFQRQFDVGYFAHGGYGLDEPSVTLRFWTSTDSFFFGGHPPQEEVERLSAEVDRELDVDTRRELIWNLQRAALDSHIRIMVHNAVDFAAHWPDVRDAPDAATSFSNVWRLHRIWLE
;
A
#
# COMPACT_ATOMS: atom_id res chain seq x y z
N GLY A 1 -16.03 16.29 14.45
CA GLY A 1 -17.02 16.08 13.37
C GLY A 1 -16.42 15.13 12.36
N PRO A 2 -17.18 14.16 11.82
CA PRO A 2 -16.63 13.02 11.09
C PRO A 2 -16.00 13.48 9.78
N ARG A 3 -14.74 13.05 9.54
CA ARG A 3 -13.97 13.39 8.34
C ARG A 3 -13.99 12.21 7.38
N GLY A 4 -15.14 12.01 6.74
CA GLY A 4 -15.39 11.08 5.63
C GLY A 4 -16.61 11.59 4.85
N GLY A 5 -16.65 11.39 3.54
CA GLY A 5 -17.82 11.79 2.74
C GLY A 5 -19.10 11.06 3.21
N PRO A 6 -20.32 11.65 3.06
CA PRO A 6 -21.56 11.06 3.56
C PRO A 6 -21.80 9.61 3.11
N VAL A 7 -21.40 9.27 1.88
CA VAL A 7 -21.51 7.91 1.32
C VAL A 7 -20.62 6.92 2.07
N PHE A 8 -19.37 7.29 2.33
CA PHE A 8 -18.43 6.43 3.06
C PHE A 8 -18.92 6.17 4.49
N LEU A 9 -19.38 7.21 5.19
CA LEU A 9 -19.89 7.07 6.56
C LEU A 9 -21.12 6.14 6.63
N ALA A 10 -22.01 6.21 5.63
CA ALA A 10 -23.17 5.33 5.55
C ALA A 10 -22.75 3.87 5.34
N GLN A 11 -21.84 3.61 4.40
CA GLN A 11 -21.32 2.26 4.11
C GLN A 11 -20.60 1.66 5.32
N MET A 12 -19.80 2.45 6.04
CA MET A 12 -19.15 1.96 7.27
C MET A 12 -20.18 1.64 8.36
N GLY A 13 -21.26 2.41 8.46
CA GLY A 13 -22.37 2.11 9.37
C GLY A 13 -23.12 0.82 9.02
N GLU A 14 -23.25 0.50 7.72
CA GLU A 14 -23.81 -0.78 7.28
C GLU A 14 -22.88 -1.96 7.61
N LEU A 15 -21.57 -1.79 7.43
CA LEU A 15 -20.58 -2.86 7.65
C LEU A 15 -20.28 -3.12 9.13
N PHE A 16 -20.17 -2.06 9.93
CA PHE A 16 -19.69 -2.13 11.32
C PHE A 16 -20.77 -1.79 12.36
N GLY A 17 -22.01 -1.53 11.94
CA GLY A 17 -23.13 -1.21 12.81
C GLY A 17 -23.14 0.25 13.27
N SER A 18 -23.92 0.58 14.31
CA SER A 18 -24.08 1.98 14.77
C SER A 18 -22.96 2.50 15.69
N ASN A 19 -22.11 1.61 16.22
CA ASN A 19 -21.15 1.91 17.28
C ASN A 19 -19.71 2.07 16.76
N TRP A 20 -19.50 1.96 15.45
CA TRP A 20 -18.19 2.18 14.86
C TRP A 20 -17.74 3.63 15.04
N THR A 21 -16.44 3.81 15.13
CA THR A 21 -15.80 5.12 15.14
C THR A 21 -14.66 5.13 14.14
N MET A 22 -14.47 6.27 13.47
CA MET A 22 -13.29 6.50 12.65
C MET A 22 -12.41 7.54 13.30
N GLU A 23 -11.20 7.13 13.64
CA GLU A 23 -10.14 8.05 13.98
C GLU A 23 -9.45 8.53 12.70
N VAL A 24 -9.30 9.85 12.55
CA VAL A 24 -8.54 10.44 11.45
C VAL A 24 -7.34 11.17 12.05
N PRO A 25 -6.16 10.53 12.05
CA PRO A 25 -4.96 11.12 12.60
C PRO A 25 -4.65 12.44 11.88
N PRO A 26 -4.37 13.54 12.60
CA PRO A 26 -4.17 14.84 11.96
C PRO A 26 -2.82 14.96 11.24
N THR A 27 -1.91 14.00 11.42
CA THR A 27 -0.60 13.96 10.77
C THR A 27 -0.27 12.55 10.29
N THR A 28 0.53 12.45 9.22
CA THR A 28 1.07 11.19 8.71
C THR A 28 1.89 10.44 9.77
N ALA A 29 2.62 11.17 10.62
CA ALA A 29 3.40 10.57 11.71
C ALA A 29 2.52 9.86 12.75
N GLN A 30 1.40 10.49 13.14
CA GLN A 30 0.44 9.87 14.05
C GLN A 30 -0.29 8.69 13.40
N PHE A 31 -0.61 8.80 12.11
CA PHE A 31 -1.22 7.71 11.35
C PHE A 31 -0.33 6.46 11.32
N TYR A 32 0.93 6.59 10.89
CA TYR A 32 1.86 5.46 10.91
C TYR A 32 2.16 5.00 12.34
N GLY A 33 2.23 5.92 13.31
CA GLY A 33 2.38 5.57 14.72
C GLY A 33 1.29 4.61 15.21
N ALA A 34 0.01 4.92 14.91
CA ALA A 34 -1.12 4.05 15.24
C ALA A 34 -1.05 2.70 14.50
N LEU A 35 -0.64 2.69 13.23
CA LEU A 35 -0.47 1.46 12.45
C LEU A 35 0.62 0.54 13.03
N PHE A 36 1.80 1.07 13.31
CA PHE A 36 2.92 0.31 13.90
C PHE A 36 2.61 -0.17 15.31
N GLN A 37 1.84 0.60 16.10
CA GLN A 37 1.39 0.21 17.44
C GLN A 37 0.17 -0.72 17.41
N ARG A 38 -0.40 -0.98 16.23
CA ARG A 38 -1.60 -1.81 16.03
C ARG A 38 -2.79 -1.34 16.86
N GLN A 39 -2.94 -0.01 16.98
CA GLN A 39 -4.04 0.63 17.72
C GLN A 39 -5.27 0.81 16.83
N PHE A 40 -5.81 -0.30 16.33
CA PHE A 40 -6.99 -0.29 15.47
C PHE A 40 -7.67 -1.67 15.46
N ASP A 41 -8.97 -1.70 15.24
CA ASP A 41 -9.69 -2.93 14.88
C ASP A 41 -9.60 -3.18 13.36
N VAL A 42 -9.69 -2.11 12.56
CA VAL A 42 -9.51 -2.12 11.10
C VAL A 42 -8.61 -0.96 10.73
N GLY A 43 -7.45 -1.27 10.14
CA GLY A 43 -6.48 -0.29 9.69
C GLY A 43 -6.59 -0.03 8.20
N TYR A 44 -6.72 1.23 7.81
CA TYR A 44 -6.46 1.61 6.42
C TYR A 44 -4.95 1.73 6.22
N PHE A 45 -4.44 1.16 5.13
CA PHE A 45 -3.04 1.31 4.76
C PHE A 45 -2.96 1.75 3.30
N ALA A 46 -2.67 3.04 3.09
CA ALA A 46 -2.35 3.55 1.78
C ALA A 46 -0.95 3.11 1.38
N HIS A 47 -0.86 2.46 0.23
CA HIS A 47 0.41 2.24 -0.46
C HIS A 47 0.53 3.25 -1.59
N GLY A 48 1.43 4.22 -1.44
CA GLY A 48 2.02 4.94 -2.57
C GLY A 48 3.16 4.09 -3.15
N GLY A 49 3.40 4.15 -4.46
CA GLY A 49 4.35 3.26 -5.14
C GLY A 49 5.69 3.13 -4.40
N TYR A 50 5.99 1.91 -3.97
CA TYR A 50 7.21 1.56 -3.26
C TYR A 50 8.22 0.94 -4.22
N GLY A 51 9.41 1.53 -4.28
CA GLY A 51 10.58 0.95 -4.93
C GLY A 51 10.51 0.92 -6.47
N LEU A 52 11.31 0.03 -7.05
CA LEU A 52 11.29 -0.26 -8.48
C LEU A 52 9.92 -0.82 -8.88
N ASP A 53 9.53 -0.62 -10.15
CA ASP A 53 8.28 -1.14 -10.73
C ASP A 53 8.31 -2.68 -10.82
N GLU A 54 8.21 -3.31 -9.66
CA GLU A 54 8.35 -4.74 -9.46
C GLU A 54 7.28 -5.23 -8.47
N PRO A 55 6.29 -6.02 -8.94
CA PRO A 55 5.13 -6.40 -8.13
C PRO A 55 5.48 -7.10 -6.81
N SER A 56 6.55 -7.89 -6.78
CA SER A 56 6.97 -8.62 -5.58
C SER A 56 7.31 -7.72 -4.39
N VAL A 57 7.71 -6.47 -4.61
CA VAL A 57 8.03 -5.51 -3.54
C VAL A 57 6.81 -5.26 -2.65
N THR A 58 5.65 -5.03 -3.27
CA THR A 58 4.41 -4.76 -2.53
C THR A 58 3.79 -6.02 -1.92
N LEU A 59 3.95 -7.18 -2.57
CA LEU A 59 3.43 -8.46 -2.07
C LEU A 59 4.15 -8.92 -0.79
N ARG A 60 5.40 -8.52 -0.58
CA ARG A 60 6.14 -8.78 0.67
C ARG A 60 5.41 -8.26 1.90
N PHE A 61 4.58 -7.22 1.80
CA PHE A 61 3.84 -6.71 2.94
C PHE A 61 2.77 -7.68 3.47
N TRP A 62 2.50 -8.79 2.79
CA TRP A 62 1.65 -9.88 3.28
C TRP A 62 2.42 -10.94 4.08
N THR A 63 3.75 -10.89 4.11
CA THR A 63 4.55 -11.79 4.95
C THR A 63 4.58 -11.29 6.38
N SER A 64 4.53 -12.21 7.33
CA SER A 64 4.53 -11.95 8.77
C SER A 64 5.83 -11.34 9.29
N THR A 65 6.91 -11.44 8.51
CA THR A 65 8.23 -10.90 8.84
C THR A 65 8.44 -9.47 8.35
N ASP A 66 7.57 -8.95 7.50
CA ASP A 66 7.69 -7.59 6.97
C ASP A 66 7.26 -6.54 8.00
N SER A 67 8.03 -5.45 8.10
CA SER A 67 7.75 -4.35 9.03
C SER A 67 6.41 -3.64 8.76
N PHE A 68 5.89 -3.71 7.54
CA PHE A 68 4.59 -3.17 7.15
C PHE A 68 3.46 -4.17 7.33
N PHE A 69 3.70 -5.33 7.95
CA PHE A 69 2.67 -6.29 8.34
C PHE A 69 1.94 -5.85 9.63
N PHE A 70 1.01 -4.90 9.47
CA PHE A 70 0.29 -4.30 10.59
C PHE A 70 -0.80 -5.20 11.20
N GLY A 71 -1.38 -6.11 10.41
CA GLY A 71 -2.51 -6.94 10.86
C GLY A 71 -2.15 -7.96 11.94
N GLY A 72 -0.87 -8.29 12.12
CA GLY A 72 -0.42 -9.17 13.21
C GLY A 72 -0.99 -10.59 13.18
N HIS A 73 -1.54 -11.03 12.05
CA HIS A 73 -2.05 -12.39 11.86
C HIS A 73 -0.90 -13.42 11.90
N PRO A 74 -1.19 -14.70 12.20
CA PRO A 74 -0.20 -15.76 12.06
C PRO A 74 0.39 -15.81 10.64
N PRO A 75 1.64 -16.29 10.49
CA PRO A 75 2.25 -16.52 9.19
C PRO A 75 1.35 -17.40 8.30
N GLN A 76 1.22 -17.03 7.03
CA GLN A 76 0.53 -17.84 6.04
C GLN A 76 1.57 -18.65 5.28
N GLU A 77 1.67 -19.94 5.60
CA GLU A 77 2.75 -20.80 5.10
C GLU A 77 2.96 -20.70 3.59
N GLU A 78 1.86 -20.68 2.82
CA GLU A 78 1.93 -20.59 1.36
C GLU A 78 2.43 -19.23 0.85
N VAL A 79 2.00 -18.13 1.49
CA VAL A 79 2.47 -16.78 1.15
C VAL A 79 3.96 -16.63 1.48
N GLU A 80 4.38 -17.10 2.65
CA GLU A 80 5.78 -17.08 3.07
C GLU A 80 6.67 -17.90 2.12
N ARG A 81 6.22 -19.11 1.77
CA ARG A 81 6.93 -20.01 0.86
C ARG A 81 7.08 -19.38 -0.52
N LEU A 82 5.98 -18.93 -1.13
CA LEU A 82 6.00 -18.33 -2.46
C LEU A 82 6.81 -17.03 -2.49
N SER A 83 6.73 -16.19 -1.44
CA SER A 83 7.56 -14.99 -1.33
C SER A 83 9.05 -15.33 -1.31
N ALA A 84 9.44 -16.38 -0.57
CA ALA A 84 10.84 -16.81 -0.51
C ALA A 84 11.32 -17.47 -1.82
N GLU A 85 10.43 -18.05 -2.61
CA GLU A 85 10.74 -18.60 -3.94
C GLU A 85 10.94 -17.51 -4.98
N VAL A 86 10.06 -16.50 -5.02
CA VAL A 86 10.20 -15.32 -5.91
C VAL A 86 11.56 -14.65 -5.73
N ASP A 87 12.03 -14.53 -4.49
CA ASP A 87 13.31 -13.90 -4.16
C ASP A 87 14.54 -14.65 -4.65
N ARG A 88 14.42 -15.97 -4.86
CA ARG A 88 15.51 -16.84 -5.30
C ARG A 88 15.45 -17.16 -6.79
N GLU A 89 14.32 -16.92 -7.43
CA GLU A 89 14.12 -17.21 -8.85
C GLU A 89 14.80 -16.16 -9.73
N LEU A 90 15.61 -16.64 -10.68
CA LEU A 90 16.37 -15.83 -11.62
C LEU A 90 15.77 -15.86 -13.03
N ASP A 91 15.02 -16.92 -13.36
CA ASP A 91 14.29 -17.01 -14.61
C ASP A 91 13.05 -16.11 -14.59
N VAL A 92 12.95 -15.23 -15.59
CA VAL A 92 11.93 -14.17 -15.59
C VAL A 92 10.52 -14.73 -15.75
N ASP A 93 10.33 -15.74 -16.60
CA ASP A 93 9.00 -16.29 -16.85
C ASP A 93 8.51 -17.14 -15.68
N THR A 94 9.41 -17.96 -15.10
CA THR A 94 9.12 -18.71 -13.86
C THR A 94 8.81 -17.76 -12.71
N ARG A 95 9.60 -16.70 -12.55
CA ARG A 95 9.36 -15.68 -11.52
C ARG A 95 8.01 -15.00 -11.69
N ARG A 96 7.59 -14.72 -12.94
CA ARG A 96 6.29 -14.09 -13.22
C ARG A 96 5.13 -14.99 -12.78
N GLU A 97 5.22 -16.30 -13.05
CA GLU A 97 4.24 -17.29 -12.58
C GLU A 97 4.22 -17.40 -11.04
N LEU A 98 5.39 -17.38 -10.40
CA LEU A 98 5.49 -17.38 -8.93
C LEU A 98 4.84 -16.14 -8.32
N ILE A 99 5.05 -14.95 -8.89
CA ILE A 99 4.40 -13.71 -8.45
C ILE A 99 2.88 -13.81 -8.58
N TRP A 100 2.38 -14.36 -9.70
CA TRP A 100 0.95 -14.57 -9.89
C TRP A 100 0.35 -15.53 -8.84
N ASN A 101 1.07 -16.61 -8.53
CA ASN A 101 0.69 -17.55 -7.47
C ASN A 101 0.70 -16.88 -6.10
N LEU A 102 1.73 -16.09 -5.80
CA LEU A 102 1.84 -15.34 -4.54
C LEU A 102 0.67 -14.37 -4.37
N GLN A 103 0.29 -13.65 -5.43
CA GLN A 103 -0.84 -12.72 -5.39
C GLN A 103 -2.16 -13.45 -5.11
N ARG A 104 -2.39 -14.62 -5.72
CA ARG A 104 -3.58 -15.45 -5.43
C ARG A 104 -3.60 -15.93 -3.99
N ALA A 105 -2.49 -16.49 -3.50
CA ALA A 105 -2.37 -16.93 -2.12
C ALA A 105 -2.58 -15.78 -1.11
N ALA A 106 -2.06 -14.59 -1.42
CA ALA A 106 -2.25 -13.40 -0.60
C ALA A 106 -3.73 -12.96 -0.53
N LEU A 107 -4.47 -13.03 -1.64
CA LEU A 107 -5.91 -12.74 -1.69
C LEU A 107 -6.74 -13.78 -0.92
N ASP A 108 -6.41 -15.06 -1.08
CA ASP A 108 -7.12 -16.16 -0.43
C ASP A 108 -6.84 -16.23 1.08
N SER A 109 -5.75 -15.62 1.56
CA SER A 109 -5.41 -15.56 2.99
C SER A 109 -6.37 -14.69 3.82
N HIS A 110 -7.15 -13.82 3.17
CA HIS A 110 -8.05 -12.84 3.81
C HIS A 110 -7.39 -11.92 4.85
N ILE A 111 -6.05 -11.83 4.90
CA ILE A 111 -5.34 -10.95 5.85
C ILE A 111 -5.56 -9.47 5.52
N ARG A 112 -5.75 -9.15 4.23
CA ARG A 112 -5.99 -7.79 3.76
C ARG A 112 -7.06 -7.77 2.70
N ILE A 113 -7.80 -6.67 2.69
CA ILE A 113 -8.76 -6.36 1.64
C ILE A 113 -8.14 -5.27 0.76
N MET A 114 -7.91 -5.58 -0.51
CA MET A 114 -7.52 -4.56 -1.48
C MET A 114 -8.76 -3.79 -1.92
N VAL A 115 -8.80 -2.49 -1.63
CA VAL A 115 -9.98 -1.64 -1.88
C VAL A 115 -9.95 -1.00 -3.26
N HIS A 116 -8.80 -0.45 -3.68
CA HIS A 116 -8.61 0.11 -5.01
C HIS A 116 -7.11 0.29 -5.31
N ASN A 117 -6.77 0.43 -6.59
CA ASN A 117 -5.49 0.99 -7.01
C ASN A 117 -5.66 2.49 -7.25
N ALA A 118 -4.73 3.30 -6.77
CA ALA A 118 -4.77 4.75 -6.98
C ALA A 118 -4.33 5.11 -8.41
N VAL A 119 -4.89 6.19 -8.94
CA VAL A 119 -4.37 6.85 -10.14
C VAL A 119 -3.76 8.17 -9.66
N ASP A 120 -2.46 8.32 -9.88
CA ASP A 120 -1.74 9.52 -9.49
C ASP A 120 -1.91 10.62 -10.53
N PHE A 121 -2.10 11.84 -10.05
CA PHE A 121 -2.15 13.05 -10.87
C PHE A 121 -1.12 14.03 -10.33
N ALA A 122 -0.31 14.60 -11.24
CA ALA A 122 0.61 15.69 -10.91
C ALA A 122 0.18 16.98 -11.60
N ALA A 123 0.27 18.08 -10.87
CA ALA A 123 0.12 19.43 -11.39
C ALA A 123 1.30 20.26 -10.92
N HIS A 124 1.85 21.05 -11.84
CA HIS A 124 3.02 21.90 -11.58
C HIS A 124 2.67 23.35 -11.89
N TRP A 125 3.33 24.26 -11.19
CA TRP A 125 3.20 25.69 -11.46
C TRP A 125 3.73 26.01 -12.87
N PRO A 126 3.16 26.98 -13.62
CA PRO A 126 3.55 27.27 -15.00
C PRO A 126 5.04 27.55 -15.23
N ASP A 127 5.75 28.06 -14.23
CA ASP A 127 7.16 28.46 -14.26
C ASP A 127 8.11 27.30 -13.91
N VAL A 128 7.59 26.14 -13.49
CA VAL A 128 8.40 24.95 -13.20
C VAL A 128 8.78 24.27 -14.52
N ARG A 129 10.06 23.90 -14.66
CA ARG A 129 10.60 23.20 -15.83
C ARG A 129 11.16 21.84 -15.47
N ASP A 130 11.13 20.94 -16.46
CA ASP A 130 11.60 19.54 -16.37
C ASP A 130 10.99 18.81 -15.16
N ALA A 131 9.74 19.16 -14.84
CA ALA A 131 8.97 18.48 -13.83
C ALA A 131 8.80 17.01 -14.25
N PRO A 132 9.03 16.07 -13.33
CA PRO A 132 8.91 14.65 -13.64
C PRO A 132 7.46 14.28 -13.93
N ASP A 133 7.26 13.34 -14.85
CA ASP A 133 5.96 12.68 -14.99
C ASP A 133 5.56 12.01 -13.66
N ALA A 134 4.25 11.91 -13.43
CA ALA A 134 3.70 11.17 -12.29
C ALA A 134 3.95 9.65 -12.47
N ALA A 135 5.16 9.18 -12.23
CA ALA A 135 5.47 7.76 -12.16
C ALA A 135 5.47 7.31 -10.69
N THR A 136 4.54 6.42 -10.34
CA THR A 136 4.33 5.60 -9.11
C THR A 136 4.57 6.20 -7.72
N SER A 137 5.58 7.05 -7.50
CA SER A 137 5.68 7.98 -6.37
C SER A 137 6.75 9.05 -6.62
N PHE A 138 6.65 10.20 -5.95
CA PHE A 138 7.67 11.28 -6.00
C PHE A 138 9.06 10.79 -5.53
N SER A 139 9.09 9.75 -4.68
CA SER A 139 10.30 9.05 -4.21
C SER A 139 10.96 8.18 -5.28
N ASN A 140 10.23 7.81 -6.34
CA ASN A 140 10.77 7.11 -7.51
C ASN A 140 11.22 8.07 -8.61
N VAL A 141 11.03 9.38 -8.40
CA VAL A 141 11.59 10.39 -9.29
C VAL A 141 13.07 10.58 -8.99
N TRP A 142 13.87 9.72 -9.60
CA TRP A 142 15.25 10.06 -9.91
C TRP A 142 15.19 11.25 -10.86
N ARG A 143 15.48 12.48 -10.39
CA ARG A 143 15.77 13.73 -11.16
C ARG A 143 15.26 15.03 -10.52
N LEU A 144 14.94 15.09 -9.22
CA LEU A 144 14.57 16.37 -8.58
C LEU A 144 15.61 17.48 -8.77
N HIS A 145 16.89 17.13 -8.89
CA HIS A 145 17.99 18.06 -9.19
C HIS A 145 17.90 18.73 -10.57
N ARG A 146 17.02 18.24 -11.46
CA ARG A 146 16.78 18.82 -12.78
C ARG A 146 15.60 19.79 -12.81
N ILE A 147 14.91 20.01 -11.69
CA ILE A 147 13.78 20.93 -11.65
C ILE A 147 14.30 22.35 -11.41
N TRP A 148 13.90 23.31 -12.25
CA TRP A 148 14.21 24.75 -12.07
C TRP A 148 12.98 25.64 -12.30
N LEU A 149 13.13 26.92 -11.96
CA LEU A 149 12.15 27.97 -12.20
C LEU A 149 12.63 28.87 -13.35
N GLU A 150 11.71 29.27 -14.22
CA GLU A 150 11.92 30.33 -15.23
C GLU A 150 11.11 31.59 -14.92
#